data_AF-R6UP36-F1
#
_entry.id   AF-R6UP36-F1
#
_cell.length_a   1.000
_cell.length_b   1.000
_cell.length_c   1.000
_cell.angle_alpha   90.00
_cell.angle_beta   90.00
_cell.angle_gamma   90.00
#
_symmetry.space_group_name_H-M   'P 1'
#
loop_
_entity.id
_entity.type
_entity.pdbx_description
1 polymer ?
#
loop_
_entity_poly.entity_id
_entity_poly.type
_entity_poly.pdbx_seq_one_letter_code
_entity_poly.pdbx_strand_id
1 'polypeptide(L)'
;MRSFEEEIKQRLSGLFLIKIGRTCNMLELTFGDHKSTINEVWHIQSPFRIVCDDRIITSDRDVYIPGNDSDGTFSYCSSERNSVFDDAVRNNQQFTNGFAVTDVKLLVHGDAIIEMQHDRSVLKVECFNNASSDEDDENWRFFRHHSRMLHIVCYRERIVRE
;
A
#
# COMPACT_ATOMS: atom_id res chain seq x y z
N MET A 1 -5.25 -13.74 13.62
CA MET A 1 -4.43 -12.52 13.35
C MET A 1 -2.94 -12.81 13.38
N ARG A 2 -2.35 -13.33 14.48
CA ARG A 2 -0.94 -13.76 14.50
C ARG A 2 -0.56 -14.68 13.33
N SER A 3 -1.47 -15.58 12.91
CA SER A 3 -1.24 -16.45 11.76
C SER A 3 -1.12 -15.72 10.42
N PHE A 4 -1.85 -14.61 10.21
CA PHE A 4 -1.78 -13.84 8.96
C PHE A 4 -0.57 -12.91 8.95
N GLU A 5 -0.25 -12.31 10.10
CA GLU A 5 0.95 -11.48 10.23
C GLU A 5 2.20 -12.30 9.91
N GLU A 6 2.35 -13.49 10.54
CA GLU A 6 3.48 -14.37 10.27
C GLU A 6 3.52 -14.87 8.81
N GLU A 7 2.36 -15.12 8.19
CA GLU A 7 2.29 -15.50 6.78
C GLU A 7 2.77 -14.36 5.85
N ILE A 8 2.33 -13.12 6.09
CA ILE A 8 2.76 -11.96 5.30
C ILE A 8 4.26 -11.70 5.55
N LYS A 9 4.73 -11.78 6.79
CA LYS A 9 6.17 -11.69 7.14
C LYS A 9 6.99 -12.70 6.35
N GLN A 10 6.55 -13.96 6.34
CA GLN A 10 7.26 -15.02 5.63
C GLN A 10 7.28 -14.77 4.11
N ARG A 11 6.18 -14.31 3.54
CA ARG A 11 6.08 -14.02 2.09
C ARG A 11 6.91 -12.82 1.66
N LEU A 12 7.03 -11.81 2.52
CA LEU A 12 7.82 -10.60 2.26
C LEU A 12 9.29 -10.72 2.66
N SER A 13 9.67 -11.76 3.41
CA SER A 13 11.04 -11.96 3.87
C SER A 13 12.02 -11.98 2.70
N GLY A 14 12.99 -11.06 2.71
CA GLY A 14 14.01 -10.93 1.67
C GLY A 14 13.51 -10.27 0.37
N LEU A 15 12.29 -9.74 0.35
CA LEU A 15 11.78 -8.94 -0.75
C LEU A 15 12.07 -7.45 -0.52
N PHE A 16 12.09 -6.73 -1.65
CA PHE A 16 12.35 -5.31 -1.74
C PHE A 16 11.14 -4.61 -2.33
N LEU A 17 10.92 -3.38 -1.91
CA LEU A 17 9.97 -2.48 -2.56
C LEU A 17 10.44 -2.19 -3.98
N ILE A 18 9.62 -2.54 -4.97
CA ILE A 18 9.86 -2.26 -6.39
C ILE A 18 9.19 -0.95 -6.78
N LYS A 19 7.93 -0.77 -6.39
CA LYS A 19 7.13 0.39 -6.78
C LYS A 19 6.10 0.72 -5.72
N ILE A 20 5.88 2.02 -5.55
CA ILE A 20 4.68 2.59 -4.95
C ILE A 20 3.96 3.38 -6.04
N GLY A 21 2.64 3.23 -6.11
CA GLY A 21 1.81 3.97 -7.04
C GLY A 21 0.35 3.94 -6.63
N ARG A 22 -0.53 4.45 -7.49
CA ARG A 22 -1.96 4.42 -7.24
C ARG A 22 -2.74 3.99 -8.48
N THR A 23 -3.90 3.42 -8.25
CA THR A 23 -4.93 3.16 -9.26
C THR A 23 -6.23 3.73 -8.71
N CYS A 24 -6.77 4.77 -9.35
CA CYS A 24 -7.89 5.55 -8.81
C CYS A 24 -7.59 6.06 -7.39
N ASN A 25 -8.41 5.68 -6.40
CA ASN A 25 -8.28 6.01 -4.98
C ASN A 25 -7.54 4.94 -4.15
N MET A 26 -6.98 3.92 -4.80
CA MET A 26 -6.26 2.83 -4.15
C MET A 26 -4.74 3.00 -4.25
N LEU A 27 -4.03 2.82 -3.14
CA LEU A 27 -2.58 2.71 -3.11
C LEU A 27 -2.15 1.29 -3.52
N GLU A 28 -1.11 1.19 -4.33
CA GLU A 28 -0.49 -0.07 -4.73
C GLU A 28 0.99 -0.06 -4.36
N LEU A 29 1.41 -1.10 -3.65
CA LEU A 29 2.81 -1.42 -3.39
C LEU A 29 3.15 -2.76 -4.03
N THR A 30 4.24 -2.82 -4.77
CA THR A 30 4.76 -4.07 -5.33
C THR A 30 6.10 -4.41 -4.71
N PHE A 31 6.23 -5.67 -4.30
CA PHE A 31 7.42 -6.21 -3.68
C PHE A 31 7.98 -7.33 -4.53
N GLY A 32 9.30 -7.45 -4.58
CA GLY A 32 9.93 -8.49 -5.36
C GLY A 32 11.41 -8.68 -5.07
N ASP A 33 12.04 -9.48 -5.91
CA ASP A 33 13.45 -9.79 -5.76
C ASP A 33 14.35 -8.66 -6.29
N HIS A 34 15.65 -8.80 -6.06
CA HIS A 34 16.69 -7.89 -6.55
C HIS A 34 16.78 -7.84 -8.09
N LYS A 35 16.09 -8.74 -8.82
CA LYS A 35 15.96 -8.70 -10.28
C LYS A 35 14.72 -7.92 -10.74
N SER A 36 14.01 -7.29 -9.81
CA SER A 36 12.76 -6.55 -10.05
C SER A 36 11.63 -7.43 -10.60
N THR A 37 11.65 -8.74 -10.30
CA THR A 37 10.49 -9.60 -10.56
C THR A 37 9.46 -9.34 -9.47
N ILE A 38 8.25 -8.93 -9.84
CA ILE A 38 7.17 -8.68 -8.88
C ILE A 38 6.66 -10.03 -8.34
N ASN A 39 6.70 -10.18 -7.02
CA ASN A 39 6.29 -11.40 -6.33
C ASN A 39 5.00 -11.16 -5.54
N GLU A 40 4.97 -10.14 -4.70
CA GLU A 40 3.88 -9.88 -3.76
C GLU A 40 3.38 -8.44 -3.97
N VAL A 41 2.08 -8.23 -3.77
CA VAL A 41 1.42 -6.93 -3.97
C VAL A 41 0.53 -6.63 -2.78
N TRP A 42 0.54 -5.37 -2.36
CA TRP A 42 -0.35 -4.85 -1.34
C TRP A 42 -1.17 -3.70 -1.91
N HIS A 43 -2.49 -3.88 -1.90
CA HIS A 43 -3.49 -2.89 -2.30
C HIS A 43 -4.16 -2.32 -1.06
N ILE A 44 -4.28 -0.99 -0.97
CA ILE A 44 -4.87 -0.30 0.17
C ILE A 44 -5.93 0.68 -0.32
N GLN A 45 -7.17 0.52 0.15
CA GLN A 45 -8.33 1.37 -0.17
C GLN A 45 -8.85 2.13 1.06
N SER A 46 -8.13 2.06 2.16
CA SER A 46 -8.42 2.73 3.43
C SER A 46 -7.42 3.85 3.71
N PRO A 47 -7.66 4.72 4.71
CA PRO A 47 -6.73 5.78 5.06
C PRO A 47 -5.32 5.24 5.28
N PHE A 48 -4.33 5.91 4.70
CA PHE A 48 -2.95 5.51 4.79
C PHE A 48 -2.04 6.72 4.94
N ARG A 49 -0.83 6.48 5.44
CA ARG A 49 0.27 7.43 5.33
C ARG A 49 1.58 6.72 5.05
N ILE A 50 2.45 7.44 4.36
CA ILE A 50 3.81 7.00 4.06
C ILE A 50 4.76 7.87 4.88
N VAL A 51 5.53 7.24 5.75
CA VAL A 51 6.45 7.89 6.68
C VAL A 51 7.88 7.48 6.35
N CYS A 52 8.78 8.44 6.23
CA CYS A 52 10.21 8.16 6.13
C CYS A 52 10.98 8.97 7.18
N ASP A 53 11.84 8.30 7.94
CA ASP A 53 12.66 8.91 8.99
C ASP A 53 11.84 9.84 9.92
N ASP A 54 10.70 9.32 10.39
CA ASP A 54 9.70 9.97 11.24
C ASP A 54 8.99 11.20 10.64
N ARG A 55 9.08 11.40 9.32
CA ARG A 55 8.37 12.45 8.59
C ARG A 55 7.31 11.85 7.69
N ILE A 56 6.09 12.38 7.76
CA ILE A 56 5.03 12.03 6.80
C ILE A 56 5.41 12.64 5.45
N ILE A 57 5.61 11.78 4.45
CA ILE A 57 5.95 12.16 3.08
C ILE A 57 4.69 12.44 2.27
N THR A 58 3.68 11.56 2.40
CA THR A 58 2.38 11.70 1.74
C THR A 58 1.33 10.84 2.45
N SER A 59 0.05 11.05 2.12
CA SER A 59 -1.10 10.37 2.71
C SER A 59 -2.25 10.17 1.72
N ASP A 60 -3.31 9.50 2.16
CA ASP A 60 -4.56 9.32 1.41
C ASP A 60 -5.15 10.65 0.90
N ARG A 61 -4.98 11.75 1.64
CA ARG A 61 -5.49 13.07 1.26
C ARG A 61 -4.80 13.65 0.03
N ASP A 62 -3.57 13.24 -0.24
CA ASP A 62 -2.78 13.70 -1.38
C ASP A 62 -3.11 12.96 -2.68
N VAL A 63 -3.88 11.87 -2.58
CA VAL A 63 -4.41 11.12 -3.73
C VAL A 63 -5.54 11.90 -4.41
N TYR A 64 -6.31 12.67 -3.63
CA TYR A 64 -7.44 13.44 -4.13
C TYR A 64 -6.98 14.57 -5.05
N ILE A 65 -7.68 14.73 -6.18
CA ILE A 65 -7.46 15.82 -7.14
C ILE A 65 -8.72 16.72 -7.08
N PRO A 66 -8.66 17.90 -6.42
CA PRO A 66 -9.78 18.83 -6.40
C PRO A 66 -10.06 19.42 -7.78
N GLY A 67 -11.33 19.63 -8.11
CA GLY A 67 -11.75 20.45 -9.25
C GLY A 67 -11.96 19.66 -10.54
N ASN A 68 -13.15 19.08 -10.69
CA ASN A 68 -13.68 18.71 -12.00
C ASN A 68 -14.93 19.55 -12.29
N ASP A 69 -14.73 20.82 -12.65
CA ASP A 69 -15.82 21.66 -13.16
C ASP A 69 -16.21 21.28 -14.60
N SER A 70 -15.50 20.33 -15.22
CA SER A 70 -15.77 19.84 -16.57
C SER A 70 -16.04 18.33 -16.57
N ASP A 71 -17.24 17.97 -17.03
CA ASP A 71 -17.78 16.62 -17.26
C ASP A 71 -18.39 15.91 -16.05
N GLY A 72 -19.73 15.84 -16.11
CA GLY A 72 -20.61 15.02 -15.27
C GLY A 72 -20.50 13.52 -15.51
N THR A 73 -19.27 13.04 -15.73
CA THR A 73 -18.94 11.63 -15.81
C THR A 73 -17.65 11.46 -15.02
N PHE A 74 -17.66 10.54 -14.04
CA PHE A 74 -16.46 10.00 -13.42
C PHE A 74 -15.49 9.60 -14.54
N SER A 75 -14.60 10.51 -14.91
CA SER A 75 -13.67 10.28 -15.99
C SER A 75 -12.64 9.29 -15.47
N TYR A 76 -12.76 8.05 -15.93
CA TYR A 76 -11.83 6.94 -15.67
C TYR A 76 -10.39 7.27 -16.15
N CYS A 77 -10.16 8.42 -16.79
CA CYS A 77 -8.86 8.96 -17.17
C CYS A 77 -8.11 9.60 -15.98
N SER A 78 -7.80 8.80 -14.95
CA SER A 78 -6.95 9.23 -13.82
C SER A 78 -5.44 9.22 -14.14
N SER A 79 -5.05 8.83 -15.36
CA SER A 79 -3.65 8.69 -15.79
C SER A 79 -3.02 9.95 -16.38
N GLU A 80 -3.80 11.01 -16.65
CA GLU A 80 -3.28 12.23 -17.31
C GLU A 80 -3.00 13.40 -16.35
N ARG A 81 -3.34 13.28 -15.06
CA ARG A 81 -3.09 14.33 -14.06
C ARG A 81 -2.37 13.78 -12.83
N ASN A 82 -1.21 14.35 -12.53
CA ASN A 82 -0.46 14.04 -11.31
C ASN A 82 -1.19 14.64 -10.11
N SER A 83 -1.46 13.83 -9.10
CA SER A 83 -1.88 14.30 -7.78
C SER A 83 -0.65 14.72 -6.96
N VAL A 84 -0.88 15.37 -5.81
CA VAL A 84 0.19 15.69 -4.85
C VAL A 84 0.93 14.42 -4.43
N PHE A 85 0.20 13.30 -4.31
CA PHE A 85 0.78 11.98 -4.07
C PHE A 85 1.76 11.57 -5.18
N ASP A 86 1.39 11.70 -6.44
CA ASP A 86 2.25 11.29 -7.57
C ASP A 86 3.54 12.10 -7.62
N ASP A 87 3.45 13.40 -7.31
CA ASP A 87 4.61 14.28 -7.22
C ASP A 87 5.50 13.92 -6.02
N ALA A 88 4.90 13.59 -4.86
CA ALA A 88 5.64 13.15 -3.67
C ALA A 88 6.40 11.84 -3.92
N VAL A 89 5.75 10.85 -4.56
CA VAL A 89 6.38 9.56 -4.87
C VAL A 89 7.48 9.71 -5.93
N ARG A 90 7.25 10.53 -6.96
CA ARG A 90 8.23 10.72 -8.06
C ARG A 90 9.46 11.49 -7.63
N ASN A 91 9.28 12.53 -6.80
CA ASN A 91 10.37 13.42 -6.42
C ASN A 91 11.17 12.89 -5.22
N ASN A 92 10.68 11.87 -4.51
CA ASN A 92 11.40 11.29 -3.40
C ASN A 92 12.20 10.06 -3.86
N GLN A 93 13.51 10.27 -4.07
CA GLN A 93 14.47 9.24 -4.48
C GLN A 93 14.50 8.01 -3.55
N GLN A 94 14.03 8.15 -2.31
CA GLN A 94 13.95 7.00 -1.40
C GLN A 94 13.03 5.91 -1.98
N PHE A 95 11.97 6.25 -2.71
CA PHE A 95 11.07 5.26 -3.30
C PHE A 95 11.66 4.49 -4.50
N THR A 96 12.83 4.90 -5.00
CA THR A 96 13.53 4.21 -6.11
C THR A 96 14.71 3.37 -5.63
N ASN A 97 15.05 3.40 -4.34
CA ASN A 97 16.33 2.88 -3.82
C ASN A 97 16.24 1.48 -3.21
N GLY A 98 15.27 0.64 -3.60
CA GLY A 98 15.29 -0.79 -3.20
C GLY A 98 15.24 -1.01 -1.68
N PHE A 99 14.26 -0.42 -1.02
CA PHE A 99 13.98 -0.63 0.41
C PHE A 99 13.65 -2.10 0.68
N ALA A 100 14.42 -2.76 1.55
CA ALA A 100 14.19 -4.15 1.96
C ALA A 100 13.12 -4.21 3.06
N VAL A 101 12.17 -5.14 2.98
CA VAL A 101 11.19 -5.33 4.05
C VAL A 101 11.87 -5.85 5.31
N THR A 102 11.67 -5.17 6.44
CA THR A 102 12.27 -5.51 7.73
C THR A 102 11.24 -6.01 8.74
N ASP A 103 10.03 -5.48 8.73
CA ASP A 103 8.97 -5.89 9.65
C ASP A 103 7.57 -5.69 9.06
N VAL A 104 6.62 -6.45 9.58
CA VAL A 104 5.19 -6.34 9.26
C VAL A 104 4.43 -6.41 10.56
N LYS A 105 3.44 -5.54 10.77
CA LYS A 105 2.58 -5.60 11.94
C LYS A 105 1.13 -5.55 11.50
N LEU A 106 0.32 -6.48 12.01
CA LEU A 106 -1.13 -6.44 11.85
C LEU A 106 -1.76 -6.23 13.23
N LEU A 107 -2.49 -5.13 13.40
CA LEU A 107 -3.16 -4.80 14.64
C LEU A 107 -4.56 -5.41 14.70
N VAL A 108 -5.10 -5.51 15.93
CA VAL A 108 -6.38 -6.17 16.26
C VAL A 108 -7.55 -5.69 15.40
N HIS A 109 -7.50 -4.45 14.96
CA HIS A 109 -8.54 -3.83 14.16
C HIS A 109 -8.23 -3.83 12.67
N GLY A 110 -7.25 -4.57 12.17
CA GLY A 110 -6.94 -4.61 10.75
C GLY A 110 -6.03 -3.48 10.26
N ASP A 111 -5.58 -2.59 11.14
CA ASP A 111 -4.47 -1.69 10.80
C ASP A 111 -3.23 -2.52 10.47
N ALA A 112 -2.48 -2.06 9.49
CA ALA A 112 -1.33 -2.79 8.97
C ALA A 112 -0.16 -1.84 8.75
N ILE A 113 1.03 -2.27 9.14
CA ILE A 113 2.26 -1.52 8.98
C ILE A 113 3.27 -2.41 8.29
N ILE A 114 3.83 -1.96 7.17
CA ILE A 114 5.02 -2.57 6.58
C ILE A 114 6.18 -1.60 6.76
N GLU A 115 7.20 -2.05 7.48
CA GLU A 115 8.46 -1.34 7.68
C GLU A 115 9.51 -1.88 6.71
N MET A 116 10.26 -0.96 6.12
CA MET A 116 11.33 -1.27 5.20
C MET A 116 12.55 -0.40 5.51
N GLN A 117 13.74 -0.89 5.17
CA GLN A 117 14.99 -0.18 5.39
C GLN A 117 15.87 -0.16 4.15
N HIS A 118 16.50 0.99 3.92
CA HIS A 118 17.62 1.15 2.98
C HIS A 118 18.70 2.02 3.63
N ASP A 119 19.92 1.49 3.73
CA ASP A 119 21.01 2.09 4.50
C ASP A 119 20.59 2.45 5.94
N ARG A 120 20.51 3.75 6.25
CA ARG A 120 20.10 4.29 7.55
C ARG A 120 18.68 4.83 7.55
N SER A 121 18.01 4.87 6.40
CA SER A 121 16.65 5.37 6.30
C SER A 121 15.63 4.26 6.51
N VAL A 122 14.56 4.60 7.22
CA VAL A 122 13.44 3.69 7.50
C VAL A 122 12.19 4.25 6.88
N LEU A 123 11.56 3.45 6.02
CA LEU A 123 10.31 3.74 5.37
C LEU A 123 9.20 2.88 5.98
N LYS A 124 8.07 3.51 6.32
CA LYS A 124 6.87 2.84 6.81
C LYS A 124 5.70 3.20 5.93
N VAL A 125 4.94 2.18 5.54
CA VAL A 125 3.61 2.37 4.97
C VAL A 125 2.60 1.86 5.99
N GLU A 126 1.81 2.79 6.48
CA GLU A 126 0.84 2.57 7.55
C GLU A 126 -0.56 2.69 6.96
N CYS A 127 -1.34 1.64 7.14
CA CYS A 127 -2.73 1.51 6.73
C CYS A 127 -3.59 1.47 7.99
N PHE A 128 -4.65 2.26 8.01
CA PHE A 128 -5.59 2.33 9.13
C PHE A 128 -6.93 1.79 8.68
N ASN A 129 -7.48 0.85 9.44
CA ASN A 129 -8.81 0.34 9.15
C ASN A 129 -9.84 1.48 9.25
N ASN A 130 -10.64 1.64 8.21
CA ASN A 130 -11.75 2.55 8.23
C ASN A 130 -12.94 1.89 8.93
N ALA A 131 -13.01 2.03 10.26
CA ALA A 131 -14.11 1.48 11.06
C ALA A 131 -15.51 2.05 10.71
N SER A 132 -15.59 3.08 9.87
CA SER A 132 -16.85 3.66 9.39
C SER A 132 -17.33 3.11 8.04
N SER A 133 -16.57 2.23 7.41
CA SER A 133 -16.91 1.61 6.13
C SER A 133 -18.05 0.59 6.28
N ASP A 134 -18.66 0.19 5.17
CA ASP A 134 -19.58 -0.94 5.16
C ASP A 134 -18.82 -2.25 5.47
N GLU A 135 -19.53 -3.30 5.89
CA GLU A 135 -18.91 -4.59 6.28
C GLU A 135 -18.19 -5.28 5.12
N ASP A 136 -18.67 -5.04 3.90
CA ASP A 136 -18.12 -5.58 2.66
C ASP A 136 -17.11 -4.64 2.01
N ASP A 137 -16.85 -3.47 2.61
CA ASP A 137 -15.80 -2.57 2.12
C ASP A 137 -14.43 -3.13 2.47
N GLU A 138 -13.64 -3.31 1.42
CA GLU A 138 -12.30 -3.83 1.50
C GLU A 138 -11.32 -2.72 1.92
N ASN A 139 -10.66 -2.89 3.05
CA ASN A 139 -9.67 -1.92 3.52
C ASN A 139 -8.33 -2.10 2.82
N TRP A 140 -7.88 -3.35 2.69
CA TRP A 140 -6.67 -3.71 1.99
C TRP A 140 -6.63 -5.20 1.63
N ARG A 141 -5.81 -5.53 0.63
CA ARG A 141 -5.56 -6.89 0.16
C ARG A 141 -4.10 -7.13 -0.15
N PHE A 142 -3.62 -8.28 0.30
CA PHE A 142 -2.27 -8.77 0.06
C PHE A 142 -2.31 -10.06 -0.75
N PHE A 143 -1.59 -10.09 -1.87
CA PHE A 143 -1.67 -11.20 -2.82
C PHE A 143 -0.37 -11.42 -3.59
N ARG A 144 -0.25 -12.63 -4.14
CA ARG A 144 0.89 -13.00 -4.97
C ARG A 144 0.58 -12.66 -6.42
N HIS A 145 1.47 -11.89 -7.04
CA HIS A 145 1.32 -11.44 -8.42
C HIS A 145 1.23 -12.65 -9.38
N HIS A 146 0.24 -12.62 -10.29
CA HIS A 146 -0.04 -13.70 -11.25
C HIS A 146 -0.09 -15.12 -10.65
N SER A 147 -0.64 -15.27 -9.45
CA SER A 147 -0.80 -16.56 -8.78
C SER A 147 -2.27 -16.94 -8.61
N ARG A 148 -2.50 -18.25 -8.41
CA ARG A 148 -3.80 -18.79 -7.96
C ARG A 148 -3.88 -18.93 -6.43
N MET A 149 -2.84 -18.49 -5.72
CA MET A 149 -2.84 -18.47 -4.26
C MET A 149 -3.92 -17.51 -3.77
N LEU A 150 -4.71 -17.93 -2.79
CA LEU A 150 -5.72 -17.08 -2.18
C LEU A 150 -5.10 -15.79 -1.63
N HIS A 151 -5.83 -14.72 -1.78
CA HIS A 151 -5.49 -13.39 -1.30
C HIS A 151 -5.77 -13.33 0.21
N ILE A 152 -5.00 -12.54 0.94
CA ILE A 152 -5.31 -12.16 2.32
C ILE A 152 -6.00 -10.82 2.26
N VAL A 153 -7.25 -10.75 2.71
CA VAL A 153 -8.11 -9.58 2.53
C VAL A 153 -8.64 -9.11 3.86
N CYS A 154 -8.55 -7.81 4.11
CA CYS A 154 -9.04 -7.15 5.30
C CYS A 154 -10.30 -6.36 4.99
N TYR A 155 -11.38 -6.72 5.66
CA TYR A 155 -12.63 -5.98 5.75
C TYR A 155 -12.71 -5.28 7.10
N ARG A 156 -13.77 -4.49 7.34
CA ARG A 156 -13.96 -3.71 8.57
C ARG A 156 -13.71 -4.48 9.87
N GLU A 157 -14.19 -5.72 9.96
CA GLU A 157 -14.17 -6.49 11.21
C GLU A 157 -13.42 -7.83 11.11
N ARG A 158 -12.89 -8.17 9.93
CA ARG A 158 -12.30 -9.49 9.68
C ARG A 158 -11.19 -9.46 8.65
N ILE A 159 -10.24 -10.37 8.83
CA ILE A 159 -9.21 -10.70 7.84
C ILE A 159 -9.45 -12.15 7.39
N VAL A 160 -9.56 -12.37 6.10
CA VAL A 160 -9.93 -13.67 5.51
C VAL A 160 -8.99 -14.08 4.37
N ARG A 161 -9.13 -15.34 3.90
CA ARG A 161 -8.54 -15.81 2.64
C ARG A 161 -9.62 -15.96 1.60
N GLU A 162 -9.42 -15.41 0.42
CA GLU A 162 -10.36 -15.47 -0.72
C GLU A 162 -9.66 -15.58 -2.07
#